data_AF-A0A966I0J1-F1
#
_entry.id   AF-A0A966I0J1-F1
#
_cell.length_a   1.000
_cell.length_b   1.000
_cell.length_c   1.000
_cell.angle_alpha   90.00
_cell.angle_beta   90.00
_cell.angle_gamma   90.00
#
_symmetry.space_group_name_H-M   'P 1'
#
loop_
_entity.id
_entity.type
_entity.pdbx_description
1 polymer ?
#
loop_
_entity_poly.entity_id
_entity_poly.type
_entity_poly.pdbx_seq_one_letter_code
_entity_poly.pdbx_strand_id
1 'polypeptide(L)'
;MFRGQRCSDADTLAKIAEVHRRHGVLVDPHTAVGLVATDACAAADEPVVTLATAHPAKFADAVAQATGERPALPAHMADLFDRPERTERLPNDLAAVQRFVASATATR
;
A
#
# COMPACT_ATOMS: atom_id res chain seq x y z
N MET A 1 -15.75 0.88 -22.97
CA MET A 1 -16.56 0.45 -21.82
C MET A 1 -15.62 0.05 -20.70
N PHE A 2 -15.90 0.40 -19.45
CA PHE A 2 -15.08 0.04 -18.29
C PHE A 2 -15.76 -1.08 -17.47
N ARG A 3 -14.96 -1.91 -16.80
CA ARG A 3 -15.43 -2.93 -15.84
C ARG A 3 -14.93 -2.55 -14.44
N GLY A 4 -15.70 -2.92 -13.42
CA GLY A 4 -15.33 -2.72 -12.02
C GLY A 4 -15.50 -4.03 -11.24
N GLN A 5 -14.63 -4.24 -10.26
CA GLN A 5 -14.68 -5.37 -9.33
C GLN A 5 -14.47 -4.90 -7.90
N ARG A 6 -14.98 -5.67 -6.95
CA ARG A 6 -14.74 -5.48 -5.52
C ARG A 6 -13.98 -6.69 -4.97
N CYS A 7 -13.20 -6.45 -3.93
CA CYS A 7 -12.42 -7.45 -3.23
C CYS A 7 -12.66 -7.21 -1.74
N SER A 8 -13.01 -8.25 -0.98
CA SER A 8 -13.09 -8.14 0.48
C SER A 8 -11.69 -8.26 1.10
N ASP A 9 -11.55 -7.96 2.38
CA ASP A 9 -10.28 -8.16 3.10
C ASP A 9 -9.86 -9.64 3.10
N ALA A 10 -10.83 -10.55 3.23
CA ALA A 10 -10.57 -11.99 3.17
C ALA A 10 -10.05 -12.43 1.80
N ASP A 11 -10.67 -11.94 0.71
CA ASP A 11 -10.21 -12.19 -0.65
C ASP A 11 -8.80 -11.63 -0.88
N THR A 12 -8.53 -10.44 -0.33
CA THR A 12 -7.23 -9.76 -0.41
C THR A 12 -6.13 -10.59 0.24
N LEU A 13 -6.36 -11.06 1.48
CA LEU A 13 -5.41 -11.91 2.20
C LEU A 13 -5.19 -13.25 1.49
N ALA A 14 -6.28 -13.88 1.01
CA ALA A 14 -6.19 -15.11 0.25
C ALA A 14 -5.36 -14.92 -1.03
N LYS A 15 -5.54 -13.79 -1.73
CA LYS A 15 -4.77 -13.47 -2.93
C LYS A 15 -3.29 -13.22 -2.63
N ILE A 16 -2.95 -12.50 -1.56
CA ILE A 16 -1.54 -12.31 -1.14
C ILE A 16 -0.90 -13.69 -0.88
N ALA A 17 -1.57 -14.55 -0.11
CA ALA A 17 -1.07 -15.89 0.21
C ALA A 17 -0.92 -16.78 -1.03
N GLU A 18 -1.86 -16.70 -1.97
CA GLU A 18 -1.80 -17.43 -3.23
C GLU A 18 -0.61 -16.98 -4.09
N VAL A 19 -0.44 -15.67 -4.30
CA VAL A 19 0.64 -15.11 -5.10
C VAL A 19 1.99 -15.50 -4.50
N HIS A 20 2.12 -15.40 -3.18
CA HIS A 20 3.34 -15.81 -2.48
C HIS A 20 3.63 -17.31 -2.69
N ARG A 21 2.64 -18.18 -2.45
CA ARG A 21 2.80 -19.63 -2.62
C ARG A 21 3.14 -20.02 -4.06
N ARG A 22 2.54 -19.36 -5.05
CA ARG A 22 2.65 -19.74 -6.47
C ARG A 22 3.90 -19.15 -7.13
N HIS A 23 4.30 -17.94 -6.74
CA HIS A 23 5.34 -17.18 -7.44
C HIS A 23 6.53 -16.80 -6.56
N GLY A 24 6.47 -17.02 -5.24
CA GLY A 24 7.53 -16.61 -4.30
C GLY A 24 7.65 -15.10 -4.15
N VAL A 25 6.60 -14.34 -4.49
CA VAL A 25 6.59 -12.88 -4.43
C VAL A 25 5.61 -12.40 -3.36
N LEU A 26 6.07 -11.50 -2.50
CA LEU A 26 5.20 -10.79 -1.57
C LEU A 26 4.61 -9.56 -2.26
N VAL A 27 3.28 -9.43 -2.21
CA VAL A 27 2.55 -8.27 -2.73
C VAL A 27 1.81 -7.56 -1.61
N ASP A 28 1.65 -6.25 -1.76
CA ASP A 28 0.87 -5.45 -0.84
C ASP A 28 -0.65 -5.65 -1.08
N PRO A 29 -1.53 -5.26 -0.15
CA PRO A 29 -2.97 -5.45 -0.30
C PRO A 29 -3.55 -4.74 -1.54
N HIS A 30 -3.03 -3.59 -1.95
CA HIS A 30 -3.55 -2.86 -3.11
C HIS A 30 -3.24 -3.59 -4.42
N THR A 31 -2.02 -4.13 -4.55
CA THR A 31 -1.65 -5.00 -5.69
C THR A 31 -2.53 -6.24 -5.73
N ALA A 32 -2.78 -6.87 -4.57
CA ALA A 32 -3.63 -8.06 -4.49
C ALA A 32 -5.08 -7.78 -4.95
N VAL A 33 -5.67 -6.64 -4.58
CA VAL A 33 -6.99 -6.22 -5.10
C VAL A 33 -6.98 -6.11 -6.63
N GLY A 34 -5.92 -5.55 -7.22
CA GLY A 34 -5.76 -5.48 -8.67
C GLY A 34 -5.66 -6.85 -9.34
N LEU A 35 -5.00 -7.80 -8.69
CA LEU A 35 -4.88 -9.19 -9.19
C LEU A 35 -6.22 -9.94 -9.09
N VAL A 36 -7.00 -9.74 -8.02
CA VAL A 36 -8.37 -10.29 -7.94
C VAL A 36 -9.26 -9.75 -9.06
N ALA A 37 -9.18 -8.45 -9.34
CA ALA A 37 -9.92 -7.86 -10.45
C ALA A 37 -9.46 -8.41 -11.81
N THR A 38 -8.17 -8.67 -11.96
CA THR A 38 -7.57 -9.27 -13.16
C THR A 38 -8.14 -10.66 -13.39
N ASP A 39 -8.11 -11.54 -12.39
CA ASP A 39 -8.65 -12.91 -12.51
C ASP A 39 -10.15 -12.93 -12.85
N ALA A 40 -10.91 -11.96 -12.35
CA ALA A 40 -12.35 -11.89 -12.57
C ALA A 40 -12.74 -11.28 -13.93
N CYS A 41 -11.86 -10.49 -14.55
CA CYS A 41 -12.21 -9.70 -15.74
C CYS A 41 -11.44 -10.06 -17.00
N ALA A 42 -10.25 -10.66 -16.88
CA ALA A 42 -9.41 -11.02 -18.02
C ALA A 42 -10.04 -12.17 -18.82
N ALA A 43 -10.01 -12.07 -20.15
CA ALA A 43 -10.33 -13.21 -21.00
C ALA A 43 -9.19 -14.25 -21.00
N ALA A 44 -9.51 -15.49 -21.35
CA ALA A 44 -8.49 -16.49 -21.64
C ALA A 44 -7.58 -15.96 -22.76
N ASP A 45 -6.27 -15.94 -22.51
CA ASP A 45 -5.20 -15.42 -23.39
C ASP A 45 -5.08 -13.89 -23.54
N GLU A 46 -5.80 -13.10 -22.73
CA GLU A 46 -5.59 -11.65 -22.68
C GLU A 46 -4.38 -11.29 -21.80
N PRO A 47 -3.32 -10.64 -22.33
CA PRO A 47 -2.21 -10.17 -21.51
C PRO A 47 -2.66 -8.97 -20.68
N VAL A 48 -2.62 -9.11 -19.34
CA VAL A 48 -3.01 -8.04 -18.42
C VAL A 48 -1.79 -7.50 -17.66
N VAL A 49 -1.69 -6.18 -17.60
CA VAL A 49 -0.73 -5.48 -16.73
C VAL A 49 -1.47 -5.00 -15.49
N THR A 50 -1.23 -5.63 -14.35
CA THR A 50 -1.73 -5.18 -13.05
C THR A 50 -0.74 -4.20 -12.43
N LEU A 51 -1.18 -3.00 -12.07
CA LEU A 51 -0.31 -2.00 -11.44
C LEU A 51 -0.08 -2.36 -9.97
N ALA A 52 1.17 -2.62 -9.61
CA ALA A 52 1.59 -2.76 -8.22
C ALA A 52 1.81 -1.38 -7.61
N THR A 53 0.87 -0.90 -6.80
CA THR A 53 0.82 0.51 -6.38
C THR A 53 1.61 0.81 -5.11
N ALA A 54 1.99 -0.20 -4.33
CA ALA A 54 2.83 -0.03 -3.15
C ALA A 54 3.78 -1.21 -2.93
N HIS A 55 4.89 -0.92 -2.25
CA HIS A 55 5.81 -1.95 -1.76
C HIS A 55 5.19 -2.68 -0.54
N PRO A 56 5.33 -4.01 -0.41
CA PRO A 56 4.72 -4.78 0.70
C PRO A 56 5.12 -4.28 2.10
N ALA A 57 6.34 -3.75 2.26
CA ALA A 57 6.80 -3.17 3.53
C ALA A 57 5.96 -1.98 4.03
N LYS A 58 5.20 -1.30 3.15
CA LYS A 58 4.27 -0.24 3.57
C LYS A 58 3.05 -0.78 4.33
N PHE A 59 2.72 -2.06 4.14
CA PHE A 59 1.55 -2.73 4.71
C PHE A 59 1.95 -4.09 5.30
N ALA A 60 3.04 -4.08 6.08
CA ALA A 60 3.70 -5.30 6.57
C ALA A 60 2.77 -6.21 7.38
N ASP A 61 1.79 -5.64 8.10
CA ASP A 61 0.89 -6.42 8.95
C ASP A 61 -0.10 -7.25 8.13
N ALA A 62 -0.63 -6.72 7.03
CA ALA A 62 -1.50 -7.48 6.12
C ALA A 62 -0.74 -8.61 5.43
N VAL A 63 0.51 -8.35 5.03
CA VAL A 63 1.39 -9.36 4.41
C VAL A 63 1.72 -10.46 5.42
N ALA A 64 2.08 -10.11 6.65
CA ALA A 64 2.36 -11.06 7.72
C ALA A 64 1.12 -11.89 8.09
N GLN A 65 -0.06 -11.28 8.13
CA GLN A 65 -1.31 -12.00 8.36
C GLN A 65 -1.61 -13.01 7.25
N ALA A 66 -1.35 -12.68 5.99
CA ALA A 66 -1.63 -13.57 4.86
C ALA A 66 -0.61 -14.71 4.70
N THR A 67 0.67 -14.44 4.99
CA THR A 67 1.79 -15.31 4.60
C THR A 67 2.59 -15.87 5.76
N GLY A 68 2.48 -15.27 6.96
CA GLY A 68 3.39 -15.50 8.08
C GLY A 68 4.73 -14.74 7.95
N GLU A 69 5.00 -14.09 6.82
CA GLU A 69 6.25 -13.36 6.58
C GLU A 69 6.06 -11.86 6.75
N ARG A 70 6.94 -11.24 7.54
CA ARG A 70 6.96 -9.78 7.71
C ARG A 70 7.96 -9.15 6.73
N PRO A 71 7.51 -8.40 5.71
CA PRO A 71 8.41 -7.83 4.72
C PRO A 71 9.36 -6.80 5.36
N ALA A 72 10.65 -6.94 5.09
CA ALA A 72 11.66 -5.98 5.52
C ALA A 72 11.58 -4.67 4.71
N LEU A 73 12.09 -3.57 5.28
CA LEU A 73 12.33 -2.35 4.53
C LEU A 73 13.40 -2.59 3.45
N PRO A 74 13.33 -1.87 2.30
CA PRO A 74 14.42 -1.85 1.34
C PRO A 74 15.73 -1.43 2.01
N ALA A 75 16.86 -1.98 1.56
CA ALA A 75 18.17 -1.78 2.21
C ALA A 75 18.55 -0.29 2.40
N HIS A 76 18.24 0.57 1.44
CA HIS A 76 18.51 2.02 1.51
C HIS A 76 17.60 2.78 2.50
N MET A 77 16.60 2.12 3.07
CA MET A 77 15.68 2.65 4.09
C MET A 77 15.77 1.84 5.40
N ALA A 78 16.77 0.98 5.59
CA ALA A 78 16.85 0.09 6.76
C ALA A 78 16.85 0.85 8.11
N ASP A 79 17.36 2.08 8.12
CA ASP A 79 17.44 2.98 9.27
C ASP A 79 16.23 3.91 9.41
N LEU A 80 15.20 3.78 8.55
CA LEU A 80 14.10 4.75 8.46
C LEU A 80 13.42 5.02 9.82
N PHE A 81 13.23 3.97 10.62
CA PHE A 81 12.58 4.07 11.93
C PHE A 81 13.49 4.65 13.03
N ASP A 82 14.80 4.73 12.80
CA ASP A 82 15.76 5.31 13.74
C ASP A 82 15.96 6.83 13.52
N ARG A 83 15.44 7.37 12.42
CA ARG A 83 15.58 8.78 12.07
C ARG A 83 14.65 9.65 12.93
N PRO A 84 15.09 10.85 13.36
CA PRO A 84 14.24 11.76 14.12
C PRO A 84 13.07 12.25 13.28
N GLU A 85 11.85 12.14 13.80
CA GLU A 85 10.66 12.74 13.22
C GLU A 85 10.62 14.25 13.50
N ARG A 86 10.23 15.05 12.50
CA ARG A 86 9.96 16.49 12.66
C ARG A 86 8.51 16.76 12.27
N THR A 87 7.64 16.87 13.25
CA THR A 87 6.20 17.09 13.08
C THR A 87 5.71 18.17 14.03
N GLU A 88 4.66 18.91 13.65
CA GLU A 88 3.96 19.87 14.52
C GLU A 88 2.54 19.36 14.76
N ARG A 89 2.09 19.33 16.01
CA ARG A 89 0.72 18.91 16.35
C ARG A 89 -0.20 20.13 16.39
N LEU A 90 -1.22 20.12 15.53
CA LEU A 90 -2.24 21.16 15.46
C LEU A 90 -3.60 20.63 15.92
N PRO A 91 -4.48 21.49 16.48
CA PRO A 91 -5.87 21.12 16.69
C PRO A 91 -6.57 20.91 15.34
N ASN A 92 -7.65 20.13 15.34
CA ASN A 92 -8.54 19.97 14.19
C ASN A 92 -9.40 21.23 13.98
N ASP A 93 -8.73 22.35 13.70
CA ASP A 93 -9.31 23.67 13.51
C ASP A 93 -8.72 24.31 12.24
N LEU A 94 -9.58 24.72 11.32
CA LEU A 94 -9.17 25.29 10.04
C LEU A 94 -8.30 26.53 10.24
N ALA A 95 -8.68 27.40 11.18
CA ALA A 95 -7.97 28.66 11.40
C ALA A 95 -6.56 28.43 11.97
N ALA A 96 -6.39 27.43 12.85
CA ALA A 96 -5.09 27.01 13.36
C ALA A 96 -4.17 26.50 12.25
N VAL A 97 -4.68 25.64 11.35
CA VAL A 97 -3.91 25.14 10.20
C VAL A 97 -3.52 26.29 9.26
N GLN A 98 -4.46 27.19 8.94
CA GLN A 98 -4.19 28.35 8.08
C GLN A 98 -3.11 29.26 8.67
N ARG A 99 -3.18 29.57 9.98
CA ARG A 99 -2.15 30.37 10.66
C ARG A 99 -0.77 29.70 10.63
N PHE A 100 -0.72 28.38 10.85
CA PHE A 100 0.53 27.63 10.80
C PHE A 100 1.15 27.61 9.39
N VAL A 101 0.34 27.39 8.35
CA VAL A 101 0.82 27.45 6.96
C VAL A 101 1.33 28.85 6.63
N ALA A 102 0.58 29.90 7.01
CA ALA A 102 0.98 31.28 6.78
C ALA A 102 2.32 31.61 7.47
N SER A 103 2.52 31.20 8.72
CA SER A 103 3.77 31.43 9.45
C SER A 103 4.96 30.69 8.84
N ALA A 104 4.75 29.52 8.22
CA ALA A 104 5.78 28.76 7.53
C ALA A 104 6.17 29.34 6.16
N THR A 105 5.28 30.11 5.53
CA THR A 105 5.52 30.76 4.22
C THR A 105 5.96 32.22 4.33
N ALA A 106 5.75 32.88 5.47
CA ALA A 106 6.00 34.30 5.68
C ALA A 106 7.49 34.66 5.88
N THR A 107 8.42 33.79 5.49
CA THR A 107 9.86 34.11 5.50
C THR A 107 10.58 33.42 4.35
N ARG A 108 10.56 34.08 3.20
CA ARG A 108 11.68 34.20 2.26
C ARG A 108 11.69 35.62 1.70
#